data_AF-A0A848EHS5-F1
#
_entry.id   AF-A0A848EHS5-F1
#
_cell.length_a   1.000
_cell.length_b   1.000
_cell.length_c   1.000
_cell.angle_alpha   90.00
_cell.angle_beta   90.00
_cell.angle_gamma   90.00
#
_symmetry.space_group_name_H-M   'P 1'
#
loop_
_entity.id
_entity.type
_entity.pdbx_description
1 polymer ?
#
loop_
_entity_poly.entity_id
_entity_poly.type
_entity_poly.pdbx_seq_one_letter_code
_entity_poly.pdbx_strand_id
1 'polypeptide(L)'
;MPEARAGAPALDETMMAMDVVDTIRHAERLVERELSGEERQTRLRDRLREIYASQGIEVSDAVLDQGIRALEEQRFAYVAKGQGWRRSLAVAWATRGRWGKAALAGLGVLVIGWGIWHFTVVAPRQREAAAVTRELQQDLPRTLRAEYDRVMAGTQDAAARAEAQRLLAEGEAAARAGHLTEARARRAALIELTDRLAAAYTVRIVNRPGEPSAVWRVPASNPRARNYYLIVEAVDRNGRPVEVPVTSEEDSRTARTARWGLRVSEAEFERVRQDKLADGIIDQPVIGQKAAGTLDTQWTVQTTGGAILSW
;
A
#
# COMPACT_ATOMS: atom_id res chain seq x y z
N MET A 1 106.60 27.30 0.44
CA MET A 1 106.38 25.93 0.94
C MET A 1 106.23 26.00 2.46
N PRO A 2 105.23 25.40 3.11
CA PRO A 2 103.94 24.87 2.62
C PRO A 2 102.71 25.42 3.41
N GLU A 3 101.52 25.02 2.97
CA GLU A 3 100.18 25.29 3.52
C GLU A 3 99.88 24.57 4.86
N ALA A 4 98.90 25.10 5.62
CA ALA A 4 97.96 24.27 6.39
C ALA A 4 96.58 24.97 6.47
N ARG A 5 95.57 24.33 5.88
CA ARG A 5 94.14 24.70 5.94
C ARG A 5 93.56 24.36 7.32
N ALA A 6 92.59 25.15 7.78
CA ALA A 6 91.54 24.66 8.68
C ALA A 6 90.22 25.36 8.33
N GLY A 7 89.62 24.95 7.21
CA GLY A 7 88.19 25.15 7.01
C GLY A 7 87.44 24.12 7.83
N ALA A 8 86.65 24.57 8.81
CA ALA A 8 85.28 24.12 9.14
C ALA A 8 84.84 24.57 10.56
N PRO A 9 84.66 25.88 10.86
CA PRO A 9 84.00 26.26 12.11
C PRO A 9 82.47 26.13 12.02
N ALA A 10 81.88 26.39 10.84
CA ALA A 10 80.42 26.48 10.73
C ALA A 10 79.68 25.15 10.94
N LEU A 11 80.25 24.02 10.51
CA LEU A 11 79.58 22.71 10.65
C LEU A 11 79.69 22.19 12.08
N ASP A 12 80.86 22.31 12.71
CA ASP A 12 81.12 21.86 14.07
C ASP A 12 80.31 22.68 15.08
N GLU A 13 80.27 24.01 14.90
CA GLU A 13 79.40 24.91 15.67
C GLU A 13 77.91 24.61 15.46
N THR A 14 77.50 24.24 14.23
CA THR A 14 76.10 23.88 13.95
C THR A 14 75.74 22.52 14.57
N MET A 15 76.65 21.54 14.53
CA MET A 15 76.45 20.23 15.17
C MET A 15 76.40 20.37 16.69
N MET A 16 77.24 21.21 17.27
CA MET A 16 77.23 21.53 18.70
C MET A 16 75.97 22.30 19.10
N ALA A 17 75.54 23.29 18.31
CA ALA A 17 74.25 23.97 18.52
C ALA A 17 73.05 23.01 18.42
N MET A 18 73.10 21.99 17.57
CA MET A 18 72.07 20.94 17.47
C MET A 18 72.05 20.05 18.72
N ASP A 19 73.22 19.65 19.23
CA ASP A 19 73.33 18.88 20.48
C ASP A 19 72.88 19.69 21.71
N VAL A 20 73.17 21.00 21.74
CA VAL A 20 72.65 21.94 22.75
C VAL A 20 71.11 21.97 22.70
N VAL A 21 70.50 22.04 21.51
CA VAL A 21 69.04 21.99 21.35
C VAL A 21 68.46 20.64 21.82
N ASP A 22 69.12 19.52 21.52
CA ASP A 22 68.68 18.19 21.96
C ASP A 22 68.77 18.05 23.50
N THR A 23 69.86 18.55 24.08
CA THR A 23 70.06 18.61 25.53
C THR A 23 69.02 19.49 26.21
N ILE A 24 68.68 20.66 25.65
CA ILE A 24 67.62 21.53 26.17
C ILE A 24 66.26 20.81 26.13
N ARG A 25 65.89 20.20 24.99
CA ARG A 25 64.65 19.42 24.85
C ARG A 25 64.57 18.26 25.83
N HIS A 26 65.70 17.63 26.15
CA HIS A 26 65.73 16.54 27.10
C HIS A 26 65.69 17.01 28.56
N ALA A 27 66.30 18.17 28.86
CA ALA A 27 66.35 18.79 30.19
C ALA A 27 65.05 19.52 30.58
N GLU A 28 64.29 20.04 29.62
CA GLU A 28 62.99 20.71 29.84
C GLU A 28 61.93 19.81 30.48
N ARG A 29 62.10 18.48 30.45
CA ARG A 29 61.23 17.57 31.22
C ARG A 29 61.37 17.74 32.75
N LEU A 30 62.33 18.52 33.25
CA LEU A 30 62.61 18.66 34.68
C LEU A 30 62.43 20.08 35.26
N VAL A 31 62.11 21.10 34.45
CA VAL A 31 62.01 22.49 34.94
C VAL A 31 60.72 23.13 34.45
N GLU A 32 59.61 22.84 35.14
CA GLU A 32 58.37 23.57 34.98
C GLU A 32 57.70 23.85 36.33
N ARG A 33 58.15 24.93 36.97
CA ARG A 33 57.25 25.92 37.57
C ARG A 33 58.01 27.13 38.11
N GLU A 34 57.53 28.30 37.69
CA GLU A 34 57.84 29.64 38.18
C GLU A 34 59.22 30.18 37.80
N LEU A 35 59.27 30.97 36.71
CA LEU A 35 60.20 32.11 36.47
C LEU A 35 60.00 32.63 35.03
N SER A 36 59.96 33.96 34.88
CA SER A 36 59.64 34.69 33.64
C SER A 36 60.85 34.95 32.73
N GLY A 37 60.67 34.74 31.42
CA GLY A 37 61.41 35.36 30.30
C GLY A 37 62.94 35.41 30.37
N GLU A 38 63.48 36.62 30.49
CA GLU A 38 64.93 36.91 30.33
C GLU A 38 65.81 36.28 31.42
N GLU A 39 65.31 36.20 32.66
CA GLU A 39 66.04 35.54 33.76
C GLU A 39 66.18 34.03 33.52
N ARG A 40 65.18 33.42 32.88
CA ARG A 40 65.21 31.99 32.52
C ARG A 40 66.28 31.70 31.47
N GLN A 41 66.35 32.51 30.40
CA GLN A 41 67.33 32.32 29.33
C GLN A 41 68.76 32.44 29.85
N THR A 42 69.01 33.42 30.72
CA THR A 42 70.35 33.64 31.29
C THR A 42 70.79 32.46 32.17
N ARG A 43 69.93 31.99 33.08
CA ARG A 43 70.23 30.81 33.90
C ARG A 43 70.37 29.53 33.09
N LEU A 44 69.56 29.37 32.04
CA LEU A 44 69.66 28.22 31.14
C LEU A 44 71.01 28.22 30.41
N ARG A 45 71.45 29.37 29.91
CA ARG A 45 72.78 29.54 29.30
C ARG A 45 73.90 29.16 30.26
N ASP A 46 73.85 29.68 31.49
CA ASP A 46 74.89 29.39 32.49
C ASP A 46 74.90 27.90 32.89
N ARG A 47 73.71 27.30 33.04
CA ARG A 47 73.60 25.87 33.36
C ARG A 47 74.09 24.98 32.23
N LEU A 48 73.81 25.33 30.98
CA LEU A 48 74.34 24.62 29.81
C LEU A 48 75.87 24.74 29.75
N ARG A 49 76.40 25.96 29.97
CA ARG A 49 77.85 26.18 30.03
C ARG A 49 78.51 25.31 31.10
N GLU A 50 77.92 25.21 32.29
CA GLU A 50 78.38 24.33 33.38
C GLU A 50 78.36 22.85 32.98
N ILE A 51 77.28 22.38 32.34
CA ILE A 51 77.13 20.98 31.91
C ILE A 51 78.21 20.62 30.88
N TYR A 52 78.43 21.45 29.86
CA TYR A 52 79.45 21.17 28.85
C TYR A 52 80.88 21.32 29.39
N ALA A 53 81.12 22.30 30.26
CA ALA A 53 82.41 22.45 30.94
C ALA A 53 82.76 21.23 31.81
N SER A 54 81.78 20.63 32.48
CA SER A 54 81.97 19.40 33.27
C SER A 54 82.36 18.18 32.41
N GLN A 55 82.08 18.23 31.11
CA GLN A 55 82.43 17.20 30.13
C GLN A 55 83.75 17.51 29.41
N GLY A 56 84.45 18.59 29.80
CA GLY A 56 85.71 19.01 29.17
C GLY A 56 85.53 19.66 27.80
N ILE A 57 84.32 20.11 27.45
CA ILE A 57 84.00 20.76 26.17
C ILE A 57 83.76 22.25 26.44
N GLU A 58 84.62 23.12 25.90
CA GLU A 58 84.39 24.58 25.95
C GLU A 58 83.45 24.99 24.84
N VAL A 59 82.25 25.44 25.21
CA VAL A 59 81.22 25.92 24.28
C VAL A 59 81.21 27.44 24.31
N SER A 60 81.36 28.07 23.14
CA SER A 60 81.31 29.54 23.03
C SER A 60 79.88 30.05 23.24
N ASP A 61 79.76 31.27 23.76
CA ASP A 61 78.45 31.92 23.97
C ASP A 61 77.67 32.08 22.66
N ALA A 62 78.37 32.23 21.54
CA ALA A 62 77.75 32.27 20.22
C ALA A 62 77.03 30.97 19.85
N VAL A 63 77.59 29.80 20.21
CA VAL A 63 76.99 28.48 19.96
C VAL A 63 75.79 28.23 20.87
N LEU A 64 75.88 28.62 22.16
CA LEU A 64 74.76 28.54 23.09
C LEU A 64 73.59 29.42 22.63
N ASP A 65 73.87 30.66 22.21
CA ASP A 65 72.86 31.58 21.70
C ASP A 65 72.28 31.15 20.35
N GLN A 66 73.07 30.45 19.53
CA GLN A 66 72.59 29.85 18.29
C GLN A 66 71.69 28.65 18.57
N GLY A 67 72.02 27.82 19.56
CA GLY A 67 71.19 26.71 20.02
C GLY A 67 69.84 27.19 20.59
N ILE A 68 69.86 28.18 21.48
CA ILE A 68 68.64 28.76 22.08
C ILE A 68 67.74 29.39 20.99
N ARG A 69 68.32 30.18 20.07
CA ARG A 69 67.55 30.74 18.94
C ARG A 69 66.99 29.65 18.01
N ALA A 70 67.76 28.60 17.74
CA ALA A 70 67.28 27.50 16.89
C ALA A 70 66.13 26.69 17.53
N LEU A 71 66.09 26.61 18.87
CA LEU A 71 64.96 26.05 19.62
C LEU A 71 63.72 26.93 19.46
N GLU A 72 63.86 28.25 19.65
CA GLU A 72 62.76 29.22 19.48
C GLU A 72 62.21 29.24 18.05
N GLU A 73 63.08 29.18 17.04
CA GLU A 73 62.71 29.12 15.63
C GLU A 73 62.10 27.75 15.21
N GLN A 74 62.06 26.77 16.12
CA GLN A 74 61.59 25.39 15.85
C GLN A 74 62.21 24.74 14.59
N ARG A 75 63.41 25.17 14.17
CA ARG A 75 64.02 24.77 12.88
C ARG A 75 64.30 23.28 12.75
N PHE A 76 64.37 22.58 13.87
CA PHE A 76 64.58 21.14 13.94
C PHE A 76 63.35 20.39 14.49
N ALA A 77 62.16 21.01 14.44
CA ALA A 77 60.90 20.36 14.74
C ALA A 77 60.28 19.79 13.47
N TYR A 78 59.98 18.49 13.47
CA TYR A 78 59.21 17.90 12.39
C TYR A 78 57.75 18.34 12.50
N VAL A 79 57.34 19.27 11.64
CA VAL A 79 55.92 19.61 11.46
C VAL A 79 55.32 18.61 10.48
N ALA A 80 54.55 17.64 11.00
CA ALA A 80 53.87 16.66 10.16
C ALA A 80 52.93 17.36 9.16
N LYS A 81 53.33 17.43 7.87
CA LYS A 81 52.49 18.02 6.82
C LYS A 81 51.29 17.11 6.54
N GLY A 82 50.09 17.69 6.67
CA GLY A 82 48.86 17.13 6.09
C GLY A 82 47.95 16.37 7.05
N GLN A 83 47.53 16.99 8.15
CA GLN A 83 46.31 16.54 8.85
C GLN A 83 45.10 17.19 8.15
N GLY A 84 44.42 16.45 7.27
CA GLY A 84 43.26 16.97 6.56
C GLY A 84 42.49 15.87 5.82
N TRP A 85 41.24 16.15 5.46
CA TRP A 85 40.33 15.19 4.81
C TRP A 85 40.90 14.58 3.52
N ARG A 86 41.78 15.32 2.82
CA ARG A 86 42.51 14.82 1.64
C ARG A 86 43.46 13.67 1.96
N ARG A 87 44.18 13.73 3.09
CA ARG A 87 45.05 12.64 3.53
C ARG A 87 44.21 11.44 3.96
N SER A 88 43.11 11.65 4.67
CA SER A 88 42.21 10.57 5.07
C SER A 88 41.62 9.84 3.87
N LEU A 89 41.19 10.56 2.83
CA LEU A 89 40.76 9.96 1.56
C LEU A 89 41.89 9.22 0.85
N ALA A 90 43.10 9.80 0.81
CA ALA A 90 44.26 9.15 0.20
C ALA A 90 44.64 7.85 0.93
N VAL A 91 44.61 7.84 2.26
CA VAL A 91 44.87 6.66 3.09
C VAL A 91 43.74 5.63 2.91
N ALA A 92 42.47 6.06 2.89
CA ALA A 92 41.35 5.18 2.61
C ALA A 92 41.46 4.54 1.22
N TRP A 93 41.85 5.32 0.20
CA TRP A 93 42.08 4.84 -1.16
C TRP A 93 43.26 3.88 -1.27
N ALA A 94 44.38 4.17 -0.60
CA ALA A 94 45.55 3.30 -0.58
C ALA A 94 45.26 1.96 0.14
N THR A 95 44.43 1.99 1.19
CA THR A 95 44.03 0.81 1.96
C THR A 95 42.80 0.10 1.41
N ARG A 96 42.24 0.55 0.27
CA ARG A 96 40.99 0.04 -0.33
C ARG A 96 40.95 -1.48 -0.52
N GLY A 97 42.09 -2.12 -0.74
CA GLY A 97 42.18 -3.59 -0.87
C GLY A 97 41.80 -4.34 0.41
N ARG A 98 41.97 -3.73 1.60
CA ARG A 98 41.68 -4.34 2.90
C ARG A 98 40.21 -4.21 3.30
N TRP A 99 39.58 -3.07 3.03
CA TRP A 99 38.20 -2.78 3.47
C TRP A 99 37.17 -2.75 2.34
N GLY A 100 37.60 -2.63 1.08
CA GLY A 100 36.70 -2.47 -0.07
C GLY A 100 35.75 -3.64 -0.29
N LYS A 101 36.19 -4.88 -0.03
CA LYS A 101 35.32 -6.07 -0.12
C LYS A 101 34.18 -6.02 0.91
N ALA A 102 34.49 -5.63 2.14
CA ALA A 102 33.49 -5.50 3.20
C ALA A 102 32.54 -4.32 2.96
N ALA A 103 33.06 -3.17 2.49
CA ALA A 103 32.23 -2.03 2.12
C ALA A 103 31.29 -2.36 0.95
N LEU A 104 31.77 -3.10 -0.06
CA LEU A 104 30.95 -3.54 -1.18
C LEU A 104 29.89 -4.56 -0.76
N ALA A 105 30.23 -5.49 0.15
CA ALA A 105 29.26 -6.40 0.75
C ALA A 105 28.19 -5.64 1.55
N GLY A 106 28.58 -4.67 2.38
CA GLY A 106 27.67 -3.82 3.14
C GLY A 106 26.73 -3.01 2.24
N LEU A 107 27.27 -2.42 1.15
CA LEU A 107 26.46 -1.76 0.14
C LEU A 107 25.48 -2.73 -0.54
N GLY A 108 25.94 -3.94 -0.86
CA GLY A 108 25.08 -5.00 -1.40
C GLY A 108 23.93 -5.34 -0.48
N VAL A 109 24.17 -5.50 0.83
CA VAL A 109 23.12 -5.74 1.83
C VAL A 109 22.14 -4.58 1.90
N LEU A 110 22.60 -3.34 1.84
CA LEU A 110 21.71 -2.16 1.83
C LEU A 110 20.83 -2.12 0.58
N VAL A 111 21.38 -2.39 -0.61
CA VAL A 111 20.62 -2.42 -1.87
C VAL A 111 19.61 -3.56 -1.86
N ILE A 112 20.00 -4.75 -1.38
CA ILE A 112 19.10 -5.90 -1.24
C ILE A 112 18.00 -5.59 -0.24
N GLY A 113 18.33 -5.04 0.93
CA GLY A 113 17.35 -4.67 1.96
C GLY A 113 16.36 -3.62 1.45
N TRP A 114 16.85 -2.61 0.75
CA TRP A 114 16.01 -1.61 0.09
C TRP A 114 15.11 -2.24 -0.98
N GLY A 115 15.65 -3.12 -1.82
CA GLY A 115 14.89 -3.86 -2.82
C GLY A 115 13.79 -4.72 -2.19
N ILE A 116 14.10 -5.48 -1.14
CA ILE A 116 13.13 -6.28 -0.40
C ILE A 116 12.02 -5.41 0.17
N TRP A 117 12.35 -4.31 0.85
CA TRP A 117 11.35 -3.39 1.40
C TRP A 117 10.48 -2.77 0.29
N HIS A 118 11.10 -2.33 -0.80
CA HIS A 118 10.38 -1.74 -1.92
C HIS A 118 9.43 -2.74 -2.57
N PHE A 119 9.86 -3.97 -2.84
CA PHE A 119 9.02 -4.98 -3.49
C PHE A 119 7.98 -5.62 -2.58
N THR A 120 8.24 -5.76 -1.27
CA THR A 120 7.31 -6.39 -0.33
C THR A 120 6.33 -5.41 0.31
N VAL A 121 6.68 -4.13 0.44
CA VAL A 121 5.84 -3.14 1.14
C VAL A 121 5.31 -2.04 0.21
N VAL A 122 6.17 -1.46 -0.65
CA VAL A 122 5.81 -0.27 -1.43
C VAL A 122 5.13 -0.62 -2.75
N ALA A 123 5.71 -1.54 -3.51
CA ALA A 123 5.18 -2.00 -4.79
C ALA A 123 3.75 -2.54 -4.71
N PRO A 124 3.36 -3.40 -3.75
CA PRO A 124 1.98 -3.87 -3.65
C PRO A 124 1.00 -2.72 -3.38
N ARG A 125 1.34 -1.79 -2.47
CA ARG A 125 0.49 -0.63 -2.16
C ARG A 125 0.27 0.29 -3.36
N GLN A 126 1.32 0.54 -4.15
CA GLN A 126 1.18 1.33 -5.38
C GLN A 126 0.33 0.61 -6.43
N ARG A 127 0.44 -0.71 -6.55
CA ARG A 127 -0.38 -1.51 -7.47
C ARG A 127 -1.85 -1.51 -7.07
N GLU A 128 -2.15 -1.65 -5.79
CA GLU A 128 -3.52 -1.59 -5.27
C GLU A 128 -4.14 -0.21 -5.48
N ALA A 129 -3.42 0.86 -5.16
CA ALA A 129 -3.88 2.23 -5.42
C ALA A 129 -4.13 2.46 -6.92
N ALA A 130 -3.20 2.04 -7.78
CA ALA A 130 -3.35 2.14 -9.24
C ALA A 130 -4.51 1.30 -9.77
N ALA A 131 -4.78 0.12 -9.19
CA ALA A 131 -5.91 -0.72 -9.56
C ALA A 131 -7.25 -0.06 -9.20
N VAL A 132 -7.36 0.51 -8.01
CA VAL A 132 -8.56 1.26 -7.58
C VAL A 132 -8.80 2.47 -8.47
N THR A 133 -7.75 3.24 -8.78
CA THR A 133 -7.84 4.39 -9.70
C THR A 133 -8.28 3.95 -11.09
N ARG A 134 -7.70 2.88 -11.63
CA ARG A 134 -8.09 2.33 -12.95
C ARG A 134 -9.55 1.91 -12.96
N GLU A 135 -9.99 1.20 -11.93
CA GLU A 135 -11.37 0.74 -11.83
C GLU A 135 -12.35 1.93 -11.78
N LEU A 136 -12.07 2.93 -10.94
CA LEU A 136 -12.91 4.13 -10.81
C LEU A 136 -12.95 4.97 -12.09
N GLN A 137 -11.82 5.13 -12.77
CA GLN A 137 -11.71 6.04 -13.91
C GLN A 137 -12.08 5.38 -15.25
N GLN A 138 -11.88 4.08 -15.38
CA GLN A 138 -12.01 3.37 -16.67
C GLN A 138 -13.09 2.29 -16.61
N ASP A 139 -12.95 1.30 -15.72
CA ASP A 139 -13.77 0.09 -15.77
C ASP A 139 -15.22 0.33 -15.32
N LEU A 140 -15.42 1.05 -14.20
CA LEU A 140 -16.74 1.36 -13.66
C LEU A 140 -17.57 2.23 -14.62
N PRO A 141 -17.09 3.40 -15.10
CA PRO A 141 -17.87 4.21 -16.05
C PRO A 141 -18.17 3.46 -17.35
N ARG A 142 -17.21 2.68 -17.87
CA ARG A 142 -17.41 1.88 -19.07
C ARG A 142 -18.50 0.82 -18.89
N THR A 143 -18.47 0.08 -17.79
CA THR A 143 -19.47 -0.97 -17.51
C THR A 143 -20.84 -0.37 -17.22
N LEU A 144 -20.93 0.70 -16.43
CA LEU A 144 -22.18 1.43 -16.20
C LEU A 144 -22.85 1.87 -17.50
N ARG A 145 -22.10 2.50 -18.41
CA ARG A 145 -22.64 2.93 -19.72
C ARG A 145 -23.08 1.74 -20.57
N ALA A 146 -22.27 0.68 -20.62
CA ALA A 146 -22.61 -0.51 -21.40
C ALA A 146 -23.88 -1.24 -20.91
N GLU A 147 -24.13 -1.24 -19.60
CA GLU A 147 -25.38 -1.78 -19.03
C GLU A 147 -26.55 -0.82 -19.26
N TYR A 148 -26.34 0.49 -19.10
CA TYR A 148 -27.35 1.50 -19.40
C TYR A 148 -27.82 1.41 -20.86
N ASP A 149 -26.89 1.33 -21.82
CA ASP A 149 -27.21 1.20 -23.23
C ASP A 149 -28.00 -0.08 -23.53
N ARG A 150 -27.67 -1.18 -22.83
CA ARG A 150 -28.44 -2.45 -22.90
C ARG A 150 -29.87 -2.28 -22.41
N VAL A 151 -30.09 -1.57 -21.30
CA VAL A 151 -31.44 -1.26 -20.82
C VAL A 151 -32.19 -0.41 -21.85
N MET A 152 -31.57 0.67 -22.34
CA MET A 152 -32.23 1.59 -23.28
C MET A 152 -32.62 0.90 -24.60
N ALA A 153 -31.80 -0.03 -25.08
CA ALA A 153 -32.10 -0.84 -26.26
C ALA A 153 -33.11 -1.98 -25.98
N GLY A 154 -33.12 -2.53 -24.76
CA GLY A 154 -33.89 -3.71 -24.40
C GLY A 154 -35.31 -3.46 -23.92
N THR A 155 -35.67 -2.23 -23.54
CA THR A 155 -37.02 -1.91 -23.07
C THR A 155 -37.51 -0.54 -23.54
N GLN A 156 -38.83 -0.40 -23.69
CA GLN A 156 -39.54 0.88 -23.89
C GLN A 156 -40.22 1.39 -22.62
N ASP A 157 -40.13 0.65 -21.51
CA ASP A 157 -40.73 1.00 -20.22
C ASP A 157 -40.09 2.29 -19.66
N ALA A 158 -40.92 3.30 -19.42
CA ALA A 158 -40.48 4.60 -18.94
C ALA A 158 -39.88 4.53 -17.52
N ALA A 159 -40.44 3.70 -16.64
CA ALA A 159 -39.96 3.54 -15.26
C ALA A 159 -38.60 2.82 -15.25
N ALA A 160 -38.43 1.76 -16.05
CA ALA A 160 -37.16 1.06 -16.17
C ALA A 160 -36.05 1.96 -16.74
N ARG A 161 -36.38 2.79 -17.75
CA ARG A 161 -35.42 3.75 -18.32
C ARG A 161 -35.05 4.86 -17.34
N ALA A 162 -36.02 5.40 -16.59
CA ALA A 162 -35.76 6.40 -15.56
C ALA A 162 -34.89 5.84 -14.43
N GLU A 163 -35.12 4.59 -14.02
CA GLU A 163 -34.29 3.88 -13.05
C GLU A 163 -32.85 3.73 -13.56
N ALA A 164 -32.66 3.25 -14.79
CA ALA A 164 -31.35 3.08 -15.39
C ALA A 164 -30.58 4.42 -15.49
N GLN A 165 -31.26 5.49 -15.89
CA GLN A 165 -30.68 6.83 -15.96
C GLN A 165 -30.22 7.31 -14.57
N ARG A 166 -31.03 7.09 -13.54
CA ARG A 166 -30.69 7.44 -12.16
C ARG A 166 -29.47 6.65 -11.68
N LEU A 167 -29.46 5.33 -11.88
CA LEU A 167 -28.35 4.45 -11.49
C LEU A 167 -27.04 4.81 -12.21
N LEU A 168 -27.10 5.15 -13.50
CA LEU A 168 -25.94 5.63 -14.26
C LEU A 168 -25.39 6.94 -13.65
N ALA A 169 -26.26 7.93 -13.45
CA ALA A 169 -25.84 9.23 -12.93
C ALA A 169 -25.23 9.13 -11.52
N GLU A 170 -25.87 8.37 -10.63
CA GLU A 170 -25.37 8.10 -9.27
C GLU A 170 -24.05 7.33 -9.31
N GLY A 171 -23.94 6.31 -10.18
CA GLY A 171 -22.72 5.52 -10.33
C GLY A 171 -21.53 6.34 -10.84
N GLU A 172 -21.74 7.20 -11.84
CA GLU A 172 -20.69 8.09 -12.37
C GLU A 172 -20.31 9.19 -11.37
N ALA A 173 -21.26 9.71 -10.60
CA ALA A 173 -20.98 10.67 -9.53
C ALA A 173 -20.14 10.04 -8.43
N ALA A 174 -20.51 8.83 -7.96
CA ALA A 174 -19.74 8.08 -6.97
C ALA A 174 -18.34 7.73 -7.48
N ALA A 175 -18.19 7.34 -8.74
CA ALA A 175 -16.89 7.06 -9.34
C ALA A 175 -15.99 8.30 -9.38
N ARG A 176 -16.52 9.47 -9.77
CA ARG A 176 -15.79 10.75 -9.75
C ARG A 176 -15.41 11.21 -8.35
N ALA A 177 -16.26 10.93 -7.36
CA ALA A 177 -15.99 11.23 -5.95
C ALA A 177 -15.00 10.24 -5.29
N GLY A 178 -14.60 9.17 -5.99
CA GLY A 178 -13.71 8.13 -5.44
C GLY A 178 -14.41 7.14 -4.51
N HIS A 179 -15.74 7.14 -4.44
CA HIS A 179 -16.54 6.25 -3.61
C HIS A 179 -16.72 4.88 -4.27
N LEU A 180 -15.66 4.04 -4.23
CA LEU A 180 -15.61 2.75 -4.92
C LEU A 180 -16.77 1.82 -4.57
N THR A 181 -17.10 1.67 -3.29
CA THR A 181 -18.17 0.76 -2.84
C THR A 181 -19.53 1.20 -3.37
N GLU A 182 -19.80 2.50 -3.34
CA GLU A 182 -21.05 3.08 -3.80
C GLU A 182 -21.19 2.96 -5.33
N ALA A 183 -20.13 3.26 -6.08
CA ALA A 183 -20.09 3.08 -7.52
C ALA A 183 -20.30 1.62 -7.95
N ARG A 184 -19.66 0.67 -7.24
CA ARG A 184 -19.86 -0.77 -7.45
C ARG A 184 -21.29 -1.21 -7.15
N ALA A 185 -21.91 -0.67 -6.10
CA ALA A 185 -23.30 -0.96 -5.78
C ALA A 185 -24.26 -0.49 -6.88
N ARG A 186 -24.04 0.70 -7.45
CA ARG A 186 -24.83 1.20 -8.59
C ARG A 186 -24.62 0.38 -9.85
N ARG A 187 -23.38 -0.07 -10.11
CA ARG A 187 -23.10 -1.03 -11.19
C ARG A 187 -23.89 -2.33 -11.00
N ALA A 188 -23.87 -2.89 -9.79
CA ALA A 188 -24.57 -4.14 -9.48
C ALA A 188 -26.10 -4.00 -9.65
N ALA A 189 -26.68 -2.90 -9.16
CA ALA A 189 -28.10 -2.60 -9.34
C ALA A 189 -28.50 -2.45 -10.82
N LEU A 190 -27.63 -1.84 -11.63
CA LEU A 190 -27.87 -1.68 -13.07
C LEU A 190 -27.78 -3.01 -13.82
N ILE A 191 -26.81 -3.87 -13.46
CA ILE A 191 -26.73 -5.25 -13.97
C ILE A 191 -28.00 -6.03 -13.60
N GLU A 192 -28.44 -5.94 -12.35
CA GLU A 192 -29.68 -6.60 -11.90
C GLU A 192 -30.91 -6.10 -12.67
N LEU A 193 -30.98 -4.80 -12.96
CA LEU A 193 -32.04 -4.24 -13.80
C LEU A 193 -32.00 -4.84 -15.22
N THR A 194 -30.82 -4.92 -15.83
CA THR A 194 -30.63 -5.57 -17.14
C THR A 194 -31.08 -7.04 -17.10
N ASP A 195 -30.66 -7.79 -16.09
CA ASP A 195 -30.99 -9.21 -15.95
C ASP A 195 -32.49 -9.44 -15.76
N ARG A 196 -33.14 -8.62 -14.94
CA ARG A 196 -34.59 -8.67 -14.76
C ARG A 196 -35.32 -8.34 -16.05
N LEU A 197 -34.87 -7.37 -16.83
CA LEU A 197 -35.48 -7.05 -18.13
C LEU A 197 -35.26 -8.16 -19.15
N ALA A 198 -34.08 -8.80 -19.17
CA ALA A 198 -33.76 -9.89 -20.08
C ALA A 198 -34.54 -11.18 -19.75
N ALA A 199 -34.90 -11.40 -18.49
CA ALA A 199 -35.63 -12.59 -18.07
C ALA A 199 -36.99 -12.69 -18.77
N ALA A 200 -37.23 -13.82 -19.43
CA ALA A 200 -38.52 -14.17 -20.03
C ALA A 200 -38.95 -15.54 -19.53
N TYR A 201 -40.15 -15.63 -18.97
CA TYR A 201 -40.69 -16.86 -18.40
C TYR A 201 -42.21 -16.86 -18.40
N THR A 202 -42.80 -18.04 -18.31
CA THR A 202 -44.21 -18.22 -17.99
C THR A 202 -44.33 -18.73 -16.56
N VAL A 203 -45.38 -18.31 -15.87
CA VAL A 203 -45.74 -18.79 -14.55
C VAL A 203 -46.89 -19.76 -14.71
N ARG A 204 -46.68 -21.00 -14.25
CA ARG A 204 -47.71 -22.04 -14.31
C ARG A 204 -47.94 -22.70 -12.96
N ILE A 205 -49.15 -23.17 -12.73
CA ILE A 205 -49.52 -23.94 -11.54
C ILE A 205 -48.79 -25.28 -11.58
N VAL A 206 -48.17 -25.64 -10.46
CA VAL A 206 -47.49 -26.93 -10.30
C VAL A 206 -48.55 -28.03 -10.28
N ASN A 207 -48.46 -28.97 -11.22
CA ASN A 207 -49.29 -30.18 -11.24
C ASN A 207 -48.40 -31.43 -11.30
N ARG A 208 -48.01 -31.98 -10.14
CA ARG A 208 -47.16 -33.17 -10.03
C ARG A 208 -47.63 -34.08 -8.89
N PRO A 209 -47.42 -35.40 -8.99
CA PRO A 209 -47.72 -36.33 -7.89
C PRO A 209 -46.95 -35.96 -6.62
N GLY A 210 -47.63 -35.97 -5.47
CA GLY A 210 -47.02 -35.69 -4.17
C GLY A 210 -46.78 -34.21 -3.85
N GLU A 211 -47.08 -33.29 -4.78
CA GLU A 211 -46.97 -31.84 -4.54
C GLU A 211 -48.37 -31.18 -4.53
N PRO A 212 -48.68 -30.34 -3.52
CA PRO A 212 -49.92 -29.55 -3.54
C PRO A 212 -49.86 -28.50 -4.64
N SER A 213 -50.98 -28.29 -5.35
CA SER A 213 -51.12 -27.24 -6.37
C SER A 213 -51.69 -25.94 -5.77
N ALA A 214 -52.26 -26.01 -4.57
CA ALA A 214 -52.84 -24.88 -3.88
C ALA A 214 -52.84 -25.14 -2.37
N VAL A 215 -52.65 -24.08 -1.59
CA VAL A 215 -52.74 -24.09 -0.12
C VAL A 215 -53.45 -22.84 0.38
N TRP A 216 -53.99 -22.88 1.59
CA TRP A 216 -54.51 -21.70 2.26
C TRP A 216 -53.82 -21.51 3.61
N ARG A 217 -53.70 -20.26 4.03
CA ARG A 217 -53.13 -19.85 5.32
C ARG A 217 -54.12 -18.99 6.08
N VAL A 218 -54.03 -19.04 7.41
CA VAL A 218 -54.73 -18.09 8.29
C VAL A 218 -53.71 -17.03 8.72
N PRO A 219 -53.89 -15.76 8.33
CA PRO A 219 -52.94 -14.72 8.70
C PRO A 219 -53.00 -14.45 10.21
N ALA A 220 -51.83 -14.29 10.85
CA ALA A 220 -51.74 -14.03 12.29
C ALA A 220 -52.46 -12.74 12.72
N SER A 221 -52.48 -11.74 11.84
CA SER A 221 -53.16 -10.45 12.05
C SER A 221 -54.69 -10.56 12.02
N ASN A 222 -55.24 -11.56 11.34
CA ASN A 222 -56.68 -11.78 11.26
C ASN A 222 -57.01 -13.28 11.25
N PRO A 223 -57.20 -13.89 12.44
CA PRO A 223 -57.51 -15.32 12.58
C PRO A 223 -58.83 -15.76 11.92
N ARG A 224 -59.68 -14.83 11.48
CA ARG A 224 -60.94 -15.11 10.77
C ARG A 224 -60.81 -15.06 9.25
N ALA A 225 -59.69 -14.56 8.73
CA ALA A 225 -59.44 -14.52 7.30
C ALA A 225 -58.75 -15.80 6.80
N ARG A 226 -58.85 -16.03 5.50
CA ARG A 226 -58.07 -17.05 4.78
C ARG A 226 -57.38 -16.39 3.61
N ASN A 227 -56.06 -16.57 3.52
CA ASN A 227 -55.30 -16.22 2.33
C ASN A 227 -55.14 -17.48 1.49
N TYR A 228 -55.54 -17.40 0.22
CA TYR A 228 -55.50 -18.50 -0.71
C TYR A 228 -54.29 -18.35 -1.64
N TYR A 229 -53.56 -19.44 -1.84
CA TYR A 229 -52.35 -19.46 -2.67
C TYR A 229 -52.38 -20.62 -3.66
N LEU A 230 -51.99 -20.35 -4.90
CA LEU A 230 -51.64 -21.38 -5.88
C LEU A 230 -50.13 -21.63 -5.84
N ILE A 231 -49.72 -22.89 -5.83
CA ILE A 231 -48.30 -23.24 -5.93
C ILE A 231 -47.91 -23.18 -7.39
N VAL A 232 -46.99 -22.28 -7.71
CA VAL A 232 -46.62 -21.95 -9.09
C VAL A 232 -45.13 -22.15 -9.31
N GLU A 233 -44.78 -22.35 -10.57
CA GLU A 233 -43.40 -22.38 -11.03
C GLU A 233 -43.17 -21.43 -12.21
N ALA A 234 -42.02 -20.75 -12.22
CA ALA A 234 -41.53 -20.01 -13.37
C ALA A 234 -40.72 -20.93 -14.27
N VAL A 235 -41.04 -20.96 -15.57
CA VAL A 235 -40.34 -21.78 -16.57
C VAL A 235 -39.99 -20.99 -17.82
N ASP A 236 -38.87 -21.34 -18.45
CA ASP A 236 -38.44 -20.76 -19.72
C ASP A 236 -39.23 -21.36 -20.91
N ARG A 237 -38.91 -20.91 -22.13
CA ARG A 237 -39.50 -21.42 -23.38
C ARG A 237 -39.28 -22.92 -23.63
N ASN A 238 -38.31 -23.53 -22.96
CA ASN A 238 -38.00 -24.95 -23.05
C ASN A 238 -38.62 -25.76 -21.89
N GLY A 239 -39.40 -25.11 -21.02
CA GLY A 239 -40.00 -25.71 -19.83
C GLY A 239 -39.00 -25.94 -18.68
N ARG A 240 -37.81 -25.33 -18.72
CA ARG A 240 -36.82 -25.42 -17.65
C ARG A 240 -37.14 -24.41 -16.55
N PRO A 241 -36.98 -24.78 -15.26
CA PRO A 241 -37.22 -23.85 -14.16
C PRO A 241 -36.33 -22.61 -14.25
N VAL A 242 -36.92 -21.43 -13.99
CA VAL A 242 -36.23 -20.14 -13.94
C VAL A 242 -36.32 -19.59 -12.53
N GLU A 243 -35.18 -19.34 -11.89
CA GLU A 243 -35.17 -18.74 -10.57
C GLU A 243 -35.40 -17.23 -10.64
N VAL A 244 -36.45 -16.77 -9.97
CA VAL A 244 -36.84 -15.36 -9.89
C VAL A 244 -36.81 -14.88 -8.44
N PRO A 245 -36.51 -13.60 -8.18
CA PRO A 245 -36.61 -13.06 -6.84
C PRO A 245 -38.08 -12.97 -6.44
N VAL A 246 -38.46 -13.63 -5.34
CA VAL A 246 -39.81 -13.61 -4.77
C VAL A 246 -39.74 -13.14 -3.33
N THR A 247 -40.54 -12.13 -2.99
CA THR A 247 -40.67 -11.61 -1.62
C THR A 247 -41.89 -12.21 -0.94
N SER A 248 -41.67 -12.83 0.22
CA SER A 248 -42.74 -13.43 1.03
C SER A 248 -43.54 -12.36 1.77
N GLU A 249 -44.87 -12.43 1.73
CA GLU A 249 -45.76 -11.53 2.46
C GLU A 249 -45.84 -11.86 3.96
N GLU A 250 -45.39 -13.04 4.38
CA GLU A 250 -45.45 -13.48 5.78
C GLU A 250 -44.28 -12.95 6.63
N ASP A 251 -43.09 -12.84 6.03
CA ASP A 251 -41.85 -12.48 6.74
C ASP A 251 -40.98 -11.44 6.00
N SER A 252 -41.46 -10.90 4.88
CA SER A 252 -40.75 -9.91 4.04
C SER A 252 -39.40 -10.38 3.49
N ARG A 253 -39.09 -11.68 3.57
CA ARG A 253 -37.84 -12.25 3.07
C ARG A 253 -37.93 -12.44 1.56
N THR A 254 -36.88 -12.03 0.86
CA THR A 254 -36.73 -12.27 -0.58
C THR A 254 -35.82 -13.46 -0.81
N ALA A 255 -36.26 -14.41 -1.64
CA ALA A 255 -35.45 -15.56 -2.05
C ALA A 255 -35.50 -15.73 -3.57
N ARG A 256 -34.40 -16.22 -4.15
CA ARG A 256 -34.41 -16.70 -5.54
C ARG A 256 -34.95 -18.12 -5.54
N THR A 257 -36.08 -18.32 -6.21
CA THR A 257 -36.73 -19.62 -6.32
C THR A 257 -37.42 -19.73 -7.66
N ALA A 258 -37.47 -20.94 -8.20
CA ALA A 258 -38.32 -21.22 -9.35
C ALA A 258 -39.77 -21.52 -8.94
N ARG A 259 -40.04 -21.76 -7.64
CA ARG A 259 -41.36 -22.15 -7.12
C ARG A 259 -41.76 -21.34 -5.90
N TRP A 260 -43.00 -20.90 -5.85
CA TRP A 260 -43.57 -20.16 -4.73
C TRP A 260 -45.09 -20.33 -4.68
N GLY A 261 -45.72 -19.96 -3.57
CA GLY A 261 -47.17 -19.82 -3.50
C GLY A 261 -47.59 -18.41 -3.91
N LEU A 262 -48.39 -18.25 -4.96
CA LEU A 262 -48.94 -16.98 -5.43
C LEU A 262 -50.31 -16.73 -4.82
N ARG A 263 -50.51 -15.56 -4.19
CA ARG A 263 -51.79 -15.17 -3.59
C ARG A 263 -52.83 -14.93 -4.66
N VAL A 264 -53.99 -15.56 -4.53
CA VAL A 264 -55.11 -15.44 -5.48
C VAL A 264 -56.42 -15.18 -4.73
N SER A 265 -57.47 -14.85 -5.49
CA SER A 265 -58.83 -14.83 -4.95
C SER A 265 -59.30 -16.24 -4.55
N GLU A 266 -60.26 -16.31 -3.64
CA GLU A 266 -60.93 -17.57 -3.27
C GLU A 266 -61.55 -18.26 -4.49
N ALA A 267 -62.14 -17.47 -5.41
CA ALA A 267 -62.74 -17.99 -6.63
C ALA A 267 -61.73 -18.72 -7.53
N GLU A 268 -60.52 -18.15 -7.72
CA GLU A 268 -59.46 -18.80 -8.50
C GLU A 268 -58.91 -20.04 -7.82
N PHE A 269 -58.74 -19.99 -6.50
CA PHE A 269 -58.32 -21.15 -5.71
C PHE A 269 -59.31 -22.30 -5.85
N GLU A 270 -60.61 -22.01 -5.69
CA GLU A 270 -61.65 -23.01 -5.77
C GLU A 270 -61.81 -23.57 -7.18
N ARG A 271 -61.67 -22.73 -8.22
CA ARG A 271 -61.66 -23.16 -9.62
C ARG A 271 -60.58 -24.22 -9.87
N VAL A 272 -59.34 -23.94 -9.48
CA VAL A 272 -58.22 -24.88 -9.66
C VAL A 272 -58.39 -26.14 -8.81
N ARG A 273 -58.95 -26.01 -7.61
CA ARG A 273 -59.24 -27.15 -6.73
C ARG A 273 -60.27 -28.10 -7.35
N GLN A 274 -61.36 -27.55 -7.89
CA GLN A 274 -62.43 -28.35 -8.51
C GLN A 274 -61.96 -29.03 -9.79
N ASP A 275 -61.19 -28.31 -10.62
CA ASP A 275 -60.54 -28.83 -11.83
C ASP A 275 -59.68 -30.06 -11.50
N LYS A 276 -58.73 -29.92 -10.57
CA LYS A 276 -57.87 -31.01 -10.14
C LYS A 276 -58.61 -32.17 -9.47
N LEU A 277 -59.76 -31.93 -8.83
CA LEU A 277 -60.57 -32.99 -8.22
C LEU A 277 -61.39 -33.78 -9.24
N ALA A 278 -61.70 -33.19 -10.40
CA ALA A 278 -62.52 -33.84 -11.43
C ALA A 278 -61.76 -35.00 -12.10
N ASP A 279 -60.52 -34.77 -12.51
CA ASP A 279 -59.73 -35.74 -13.27
C ASP A 279 -58.22 -35.75 -12.95
N GLY A 280 -57.77 -34.90 -12.01
CA GLY A 280 -56.35 -34.76 -11.65
C GLY A 280 -55.56 -33.82 -12.57
N ILE A 281 -56.20 -33.21 -13.57
CA ILE A 281 -55.59 -32.32 -14.54
C ILE A 281 -55.92 -30.86 -14.16
N ILE A 282 -55.08 -29.93 -14.60
CA ILE A 282 -55.35 -28.50 -14.50
C ILE A 282 -55.40 -27.99 -15.94
N ASP A 283 -56.60 -27.62 -16.41
CA ASP A 283 -56.86 -27.25 -17.81
C ASP A 283 -56.13 -25.97 -18.23
N GLN A 284 -56.05 -25.00 -17.31
CA GLN A 284 -55.41 -23.71 -17.53
C GLN A 284 -54.25 -23.53 -16.55
N PRO A 285 -53.12 -24.24 -16.75
CA PRO A 285 -52.03 -24.22 -15.80
C PRO A 285 -51.24 -22.91 -15.89
N VAL A 286 -51.17 -22.28 -17.06
CA VAL A 286 -50.40 -21.02 -17.25
C VAL A 286 -51.26 -19.85 -16.79
N ILE A 287 -50.78 -19.15 -15.76
CA ILE A 287 -51.51 -18.04 -15.12
C ILE A 287 -50.78 -16.70 -15.19
N GLY A 288 -49.54 -16.70 -15.67
CA GLY A 288 -48.78 -15.47 -15.86
C GLY A 288 -47.70 -15.60 -16.92
N GLN A 289 -47.30 -14.46 -17.48
CA GLN A 289 -46.22 -14.37 -18.45
C GLN A 289 -45.42 -13.10 -18.23
N LYS A 290 -44.10 -13.24 -18.25
CA LYS A 290 -43.17 -12.12 -18.32
C LYS A 290 -42.41 -12.19 -19.64
N ALA A 291 -42.53 -11.14 -20.44
CA ALA A 291 -41.77 -10.99 -21.66
C ALA A 291 -40.40 -10.36 -21.38
N ALA A 292 -39.44 -10.59 -22.28
CA ALA A 292 -38.21 -9.81 -22.28
C ALA A 292 -38.55 -8.33 -22.56
N GLY A 293 -37.86 -7.43 -21.88
CA GLY A 293 -38.08 -5.99 -21.98
C GLY A 293 -39.20 -5.43 -21.11
N THR A 294 -39.90 -6.26 -20.33
CA THR A 294 -40.86 -5.78 -19.30
C THR A 294 -40.35 -6.13 -17.90
N LEU A 295 -40.68 -5.33 -16.89
CA LEU A 295 -40.36 -5.64 -15.49
C LEU A 295 -41.44 -6.52 -14.85
N ASP A 296 -42.69 -6.21 -15.15
CA ASP A 296 -43.83 -6.86 -14.52
C ASP A 296 -44.24 -8.16 -15.22
N THR A 297 -44.74 -9.10 -14.41
CA THR A 297 -45.42 -10.30 -14.90
C THR A 297 -46.88 -9.94 -15.17
N GLN A 298 -47.36 -10.22 -16.37
CA GLN A 298 -48.76 -10.08 -16.73
C GLN A 298 -49.52 -11.32 -16.24
N TRP A 299 -50.55 -11.11 -15.42
CA TRP A 299 -51.35 -12.18 -14.84
C TRP A 299 -52.68 -12.33 -15.58
N THR A 300 -53.09 -13.57 -15.83
CA THR A 300 -54.42 -13.89 -16.38
C THR A 300 -55.45 -14.17 -15.30
N VAL A 301 -55.00 -14.27 -14.04
CA VAL A 301 -55.83 -14.52 -12.86
C VAL A 301 -55.88 -13.29 -11.95
N GLN A 302 -56.92 -13.20 -11.13
CA GLN A 302 -56.99 -12.16 -10.09
C GLN A 302 -56.01 -12.45 -8.95
N THR A 303 -54.94 -11.66 -8.87
CA THR A 303 -53.90 -11.78 -7.86
C THR A 303 -53.53 -10.40 -7.30
N THR A 304 -53.15 -10.35 -6.03
CA THR A 304 -52.55 -9.17 -5.40
C THR A 304 -51.03 -9.08 -5.62
N GLY A 305 -50.42 -10.09 -6.26
CA GLY A 305 -48.98 -10.24 -6.37
C GLY A 305 -48.28 -10.72 -5.08
N GLY A 306 -49.02 -10.90 -3.99
CA GLY A 306 -48.51 -11.46 -2.75
C GLY A 306 -48.01 -12.89 -2.93
N ALA A 307 -46.99 -13.28 -2.16
CA ALA A 307 -46.36 -14.59 -2.32
C ALA A 307 -45.92 -15.20 -0.98
N ILE A 308 -45.79 -16.53 -0.95
CA ILE A 308 -45.17 -17.28 0.15
C ILE A 308 -44.06 -18.19 -0.38
N LEU A 309 -43.02 -18.40 0.44
CA LEU A 309 -41.85 -19.21 0.08
C LEU A 309 -41.92 -20.65 0.63
N SER A 310 -42.90 -20.95 1.48
CA SER A 310 -43.08 -22.27 2.11
C SER A 310 -44.55 -22.61 2.29
N TRP A 311 -44.94 -23.85 1.97
CA TRP A 311 -46.30 -24.36 2.07
C TRP A 311 -46.37 -25.65 2.88
#